data_AF-A0A535PK43-F1
#
_entry.id   AF-A0A535PK43-F1
#
_cell.length_a   1.000
_cell.length_b   1.000
_cell.length_c   1.000
_cell.angle_alpha   90.00
_cell.angle_beta   90.00
_cell.angle_gamma   90.00
#
_symmetry.space_group_name_H-M   'P 1'
#
loop_
_entity.id
_entity.type
_entity.pdbx_description
1 polymer ?
#
loop_
_entity_poly.entity_id
_entity_poly.type
_entity_poly.pdbx_seq_one_letter_code
_entity_poly.pdbx_strand_id
1 'polypeptide(L)'
;MRVGCGGEVAGEVLAERLIRLRNSIDLLEVEFSHMAGEFAHTKQYDEEGYDSPISWIKANCHMAGGAAADRVCVGEQLGHLDRLGESCVALAAGEIGFAHLALIAHTSAALASAWMSAGCFDRRPTSALRNSAPSACTPATRPTPTGLSMKR
;
A
#
# COMPACT_ATOMS: atom_id res chain seq x y z
N MET A 1 -21.81 4.11 -30.99
CA MET A 1 -22.73 3.04 -30.52
C MET A 1 -23.92 3.70 -29.84
N ARG A 2 -25.13 3.57 -30.39
CA ARG A 2 -26.35 4.04 -29.72
C ARG A 2 -26.82 2.95 -28.77
N VAL A 3 -26.88 3.25 -27.48
CA VAL A 3 -27.54 2.40 -26.49
C VAL A 3 -29.04 2.56 -26.71
N GLY A 4 -29.68 1.45 -27.07
CA GLY A 4 -31.10 1.36 -27.34
C GLY A 4 -31.96 1.43 -26.08
N CYS A 5 -33.13 2.06 -26.25
CA CYS A 5 -34.42 1.92 -25.59
C CYS A 5 -34.46 1.46 -24.12
N GLY A 6 -34.95 2.38 -23.28
CA GLY A 6 -35.17 2.19 -21.85
C GLY A 6 -36.17 1.09 -21.52
N GLY A 7 -35.70 0.13 -20.73
CA GLY A 7 -36.51 -0.42 -19.65
C GLY A 7 -36.03 0.25 -18.36
N GLU A 8 -36.94 0.66 -17.49
CA GLU A 8 -36.57 1.05 -16.12
C GLU A 8 -35.85 -0.14 -15.48
N VAL A 9 -34.52 -0.03 -15.37
CA VAL A 9 -33.74 -1.03 -14.63
C VAL A 9 -34.09 -0.82 -13.16
N ALA A 10 -34.73 -1.82 -12.55
CA ALA A 10 -35.07 -1.78 -11.14
C ALA A 10 -33.84 -1.38 -10.30
N GLY A 11 -34.03 -0.51 -9.31
CA GLY A 11 -32.92 0.02 -8.50
C GLY A 11 -32.06 -1.07 -7.85
N GLU A 12 -32.65 -2.21 -7.51
CA GLU A 12 -31.95 -3.39 -7.00
C GLU A 12 -30.93 -3.97 -8.00
N VAL A 13 -31.32 -4.08 -9.26
CA VAL A 13 -30.43 -4.56 -10.34
C VAL A 13 -29.29 -3.58 -10.57
N LEU A 14 -29.56 -2.27 -10.49
CA LEU A 14 -28.51 -1.24 -10.57
C LEU A 14 -27.55 -1.31 -9.39
N ALA A 15 -28.06 -1.49 -8.16
CA ALA A 15 -27.24 -1.60 -6.96
C ALA A 15 -26.29 -2.81 -7.03
N GLU A 16 -26.81 -3.98 -7.40
CA GLU A 16 -26.00 -5.19 -7.56
C GLU A 16 -24.94 -5.03 -8.67
N ARG A 17 -25.31 -4.34 -9.77
CA ARG A 17 -24.36 -4.03 -10.85
C ARG A 17 -23.29 -3.06 -10.41
N LEU A 18 -23.60 -2.05 -9.59
CA LEU A 18 -22.61 -1.11 -9.05
C LEU A 18 -21.60 -1.84 -8.16
N ILE A 19 -22.04 -2.74 -7.29
CA ILE A 19 -21.16 -3.52 -6.42
C ILE A 19 -20.18 -4.36 -7.27
N ARG A 20 -20.70 -5.14 -8.22
CA ARG A 20 -19.86 -5.96 -9.11
C ARG A 20 -18.88 -5.12 -9.95
N LEU A 21 -19.36 -4.01 -10.49
CA LEU A 21 -18.54 -3.12 -11.28
C LEU A 21 -17.40 -2.54 -10.44
N ARG A 22 -17.68 -2.09 -9.21
CA ARG A 22 -16.67 -1.52 -8.33
C ARG A 22 -15.60 -2.55 -7.94
N ASN A 23 -16.00 -3.77 -7.56
CA ASN A 23 -15.05 -4.85 -7.27
C ASN A 23 -14.17 -5.17 -8.51
N SER A 24 -14.78 -5.22 -9.70
CA SER A 24 -14.02 -5.44 -10.95
C SER A 24 -12.97 -4.33 -11.19
N ILE A 25 -13.33 -3.07 -10.92
CA ILE A 25 -12.36 -1.97 -11.04
C ILE A 25 -11.29 -2.08 -9.95
N ASP A 26 -11.65 -2.45 -8.71
CA ASP A 26 -10.69 -2.59 -7.61
C ASP A 26 -9.65 -3.69 -7.90
N LEU A 27 -10.07 -4.80 -8.52
CA LEU A 27 -9.16 -5.85 -9.02
C LEU A 27 -8.22 -5.34 -10.11
N LEU A 28 -8.73 -4.57 -11.07
CA LEU A 28 -7.90 -3.94 -12.11
C LEU A 28 -6.93 -2.91 -11.51
N GLU A 29 -7.34 -2.20 -10.45
CA GLU A 29 -6.46 -1.28 -9.73
C GLU A 29 -5.33 -2.02 -9.01
N VAL A 30 -5.57 -3.23 -8.48
CA VAL A 30 -4.52 -4.10 -7.92
C VAL A 30 -3.55 -4.56 -9.01
N GLU A 31 -4.04 -5.02 -10.16
CA GLU A 31 -3.21 -5.42 -11.29
C GLU A 31 -2.34 -4.26 -11.80
N PHE A 32 -2.93 -3.07 -11.95
CA PHE A 32 -2.19 -1.86 -12.28
C PHE A 32 -1.12 -1.55 -11.23
N SER A 33 -1.45 -1.70 -9.94
CA SER A 33 -0.51 -1.43 -8.84
C SER A 33 0.68 -2.39 -8.88
N HIS A 34 0.46 -3.68 -9.18
CA HIS A 34 1.55 -4.63 -9.37
C HIS A 34 2.55 -4.14 -10.43
N MET A 35 2.04 -3.78 -11.62
CA MET A 35 2.89 -3.22 -12.69
C MET A 35 3.54 -1.89 -12.29
N ALA A 36 2.84 -1.03 -11.55
CA ALA A 36 3.39 0.24 -11.07
C ALA A 36 4.55 0.04 -10.08
N GLY A 37 4.44 -0.95 -9.18
CA GLY A 37 5.52 -1.33 -8.27
C GLY A 37 6.73 -1.91 -9.01
N GLU A 38 6.50 -2.81 -9.97
CA GLU A 38 7.59 -3.32 -10.83
C GLU A 38 8.26 -2.20 -11.63
N PHE A 39 7.45 -1.30 -12.22
CA PHE A 39 7.94 -0.13 -12.96
C PHE A 39 8.79 0.79 -12.08
N ALA A 40 8.41 0.99 -10.81
CA ALA A 40 9.17 1.79 -9.86
C ALA A 40 10.59 1.24 -9.57
N HIS A 41 10.83 -0.05 -9.82
CA HIS A 41 12.15 -0.67 -9.72
C HIS A 41 12.97 -0.61 -11.02
N THR A 42 12.40 -0.10 -12.11
CA THR A 42 13.12 0.16 -13.36
C THR A 42 13.78 1.55 -13.35
N LYS A 43 14.54 1.87 -14.41
CA LYS A 43 15.08 3.23 -14.64
C LYS A 43 14.34 4.01 -15.72
N GLN A 44 13.26 3.46 -16.28
CA GLN A 44 12.59 4.04 -17.45
C GLN A 44 12.09 5.47 -17.19
N TYR A 45 11.55 5.75 -16.00
CA TYR A 45 11.07 7.09 -15.66
C TYR A 45 12.21 8.13 -15.65
N ASP A 46 13.40 7.75 -15.18
CA ASP A 46 14.59 8.61 -15.11
C ASP A 46 15.16 8.84 -16.52
N GLU A 47 15.21 7.79 -17.35
CA GLU A 47 15.63 7.85 -18.75
C GLU A 47 14.72 8.76 -19.60
N GLU A 48 13.44 8.87 -19.24
CA GLU A 48 12.48 9.81 -19.84
C GLU A 48 12.47 11.19 -19.17
N GLY A 49 13.32 11.44 -18.17
CA GLY A 49 13.51 12.74 -17.53
C GLY A 49 12.50 13.09 -16.44
N TYR A 50 11.85 12.08 -15.84
CA TYR A 50 10.97 12.27 -14.68
C TYR A 50 11.70 12.05 -13.36
N ASP A 51 11.40 12.87 -12.36
CA ASP A 51 12.04 12.78 -11.03
C ASP A 51 11.62 11.54 -10.20
N SER A 52 10.53 10.86 -10.57
CA SER A 52 10.01 9.70 -9.84
C SER A 52 9.07 8.85 -10.71
N PRO A 53 8.88 7.57 -10.39
CA PRO A 53 7.86 6.76 -11.06
C PRO A 53 6.44 7.32 -10.86
N ILE A 54 6.18 7.96 -9.71
CA ILE A 54 4.88 8.58 -9.41
C ILE A 54 4.60 9.75 -10.36
N SER A 55 5.59 10.61 -10.63
CA SER A 55 5.42 11.73 -11.56
C SER A 55 5.24 11.25 -13.00
N TRP A 56 5.92 10.16 -13.39
CA TRP A 56 5.70 9.51 -14.69
C TRP A 56 4.27 8.98 -14.82
N ILE A 57 3.79 8.20 -13.85
CA ILE A 57 2.42 7.62 -13.86
C ILE A 57 1.38 8.74 -13.87
N LYS A 58 1.58 9.79 -13.06
CA LYS A 58 0.67 10.95 -13.03
C LYS A 58 0.52 11.57 -14.42
N ALA A 59 1.63 11.82 -15.12
CA ALA A 59 1.63 12.47 -16.42
C ALA A 59 1.07 11.56 -17.53
N ASN A 60 1.53 10.31 -17.58
CA ASN A 60 1.25 9.39 -18.68
C ASN A 60 -0.06 8.60 -18.51
N CYS A 61 -0.51 8.38 -17.28
CA CYS A 61 -1.78 7.70 -16.98
C CYS A 61 -2.90 8.68 -16.56
N HIS A 62 -2.64 9.99 -16.60
CA HIS A 62 -3.61 11.05 -16.27
C HIS A 62 -4.24 10.90 -14.87
N MET A 63 -3.41 10.55 -13.88
CA MET A 63 -3.85 10.30 -12.51
C MET A 63 -3.56 11.50 -11.60
N ALA A 64 -4.30 11.61 -10.49
CA ALA A 64 -3.90 12.48 -9.40
C ALA A 64 -2.63 11.94 -8.72
N GLY A 65 -1.80 12.83 -8.16
CA GLY A 65 -0.53 12.44 -7.53
C GLY A 65 -0.68 11.43 -6.39
N GLY A 66 -1.68 11.63 -5.51
CA GLY A 66 -1.97 10.68 -4.43
C GLY A 66 -2.42 9.32 -4.96
N ALA A 67 -3.28 9.29 -5.98
CA ALA A 67 -3.70 8.04 -6.59
C ALA A 67 -2.51 7.29 -7.20
N ALA A 68 -1.63 7.97 -7.94
CA ALA A 68 -0.41 7.36 -8.47
C ALA A 68 0.51 6.83 -7.36
N ALA A 69 0.68 7.57 -6.26
CA ALA A 69 1.46 7.14 -5.11
C ALA A 69 0.88 5.88 -4.45
N ASP A 70 -0.44 5.77 -4.33
CA ASP A 70 -1.11 4.58 -3.81
C ASP A 70 -0.79 3.33 -4.64
N ARG A 71 -0.78 3.46 -5.98
CA ARG A 71 -0.50 2.32 -6.88
C ARG A 71 0.93 1.83 -6.73
N VAL A 72 1.89 2.76 -6.67
CA VAL A 72 3.31 2.41 -6.43
C VAL A 72 3.48 1.75 -5.06
N CYS A 73 2.92 2.36 -4.00
CA CYS A 73 3.02 1.83 -2.63
C CYS A 73 2.40 0.43 -2.52
N VAL A 74 1.18 0.23 -3.03
CA VAL A 74 0.53 -1.09 -3.04
C VAL A 74 1.38 -2.09 -3.83
N GLY A 75 1.85 -1.74 -5.02
CA GLY A 75 2.71 -2.60 -5.84
C GLY A 75 3.98 -3.07 -5.12
N GLU A 76 4.72 -2.15 -4.52
CA GLU A 76 5.92 -2.46 -3.74
C GLU A 76 5.60 -3.38 -2.54
N GLN A 77 4.47 -3.16 -1.86
CA GLN A 77 4.05 -4.02 -0.75
C GLN A 77 3.53 -5.40 -1.19
N LEU A 78 2.94 -5.53 -2.39
CA LEU A 78 2.51 -6.82 -2.95
C LEU A 78 3.68 -7.76 -3.23
N GLY A 79 4.84 -7.22 -3.62
CA GLY A 79 6.09 -7.99 -3.74
C GLY A 79 6.57 -8.63 -2.43
N HIS A 80 6.03 -8.18 -1.29
CA HIS A 80 6.22 -8.79 0.02
C HIS A 80 4.98 -9.62 0.39
N LEU A 81 4.88 -10.83 -0.19
CA LEU A 81 3.72 -11.75 -0.09
C LEU A 81 3.12 -11.89 1.32
N ASP A 82 3.92 -11.75 2.39
CA ASP A 82 3.47 -11.86 3.78
C ASP A 82 2.69 -10.62 4.29
N ARG A 83 2.83 -9.44 3.66
CA ARG A 83 2.33 -8.17 4.23
C ARG A 83 0.88 -7.88 3.89
N LEU A 84 0.42 -8.27 2.69
CA LEU A 84 -0.90 -7.91 2.18
C LEU A 84 -1.77 -9.12 1.83
N GLY A 85 -1.32 -10.35 2.09
CA GLY A 85 -1.99 -11.58 1.66
C GLY A 85 -3.48 -11.63 2.04
N GLU A 86 -3.80 -11.47 3.33
CA GLU A 86 -5.20 -11.50 3.80
C GLU A 86 -6.04 -10.35 3.23
N SER A 87 -5.47 -9.15 3.15
CA SER A 87 -6.15 -7.98 2.56
C SER A 87 -6.45 -8.16 1.08
N CYS A 88 -5.55 -8.82 0.32
CA CYS A 88 -5.79 -9.13 -1.10
C CYS A 88 -6.91 -10.15 -1.27
N VAL A 89 -6.99 -11.15 -0.38
CA VAL A 89 -8.09 -12.13 -0.38
C VAL A 89 -9.42 -11.43 -0.06
N ALA A 90 -9.46 -10.56 0.96
CA ALA A 90 -10.65 -9.78 1.29
C ALA A 90 -11.08 -8.86 0.14
N LEU A 91 -10.13 -8.25 -0.58
CA LEU A 91 -10.43 -7.44 -1.77
C LEU A 91 -11.02 -8.30 -2.88
N ALA A 92 -10.43 -9.45 -3.18
CA ALA A 92 -10.93 -10.36 -4.21
C ALA A 92 -12.35 -10.87 -3.89
N ALA A 93 -12.66 -11.07 -2.61
CA ALA A 93 -14.00 -11.40 -2.13
C ALA A 93 -15.00 -10.21 -2.19
N GLY A 94 -14.52 -8.99 -2.46
CA GLY A 94 -15.32 -7.76 -2.48
C GLY A 94 -15.65 -7.24 -1.08
N GLU A 95 -14.96 -7.69 -0.04
CA GLU A 95 -15.15 -7.26 1.36
C GLU A 95 -14.48 -5.91 1.62
N ILE A 96 -13.39 -5.61 0.92
CA ILE A 96 -12.71 -4.32 0.93
C ILE A 96 -12.46 -3.83 -0.51
N GLY A 97 -12.44 -2.50 -0.70
CA GLY A 97 -12.04 -1.91 -1.98
C GLY A 97 -10.57 -1.50 -1.99
N PHE A 98 -10.09 -1.06 -3.16
CA PHE A 98 -8.69 -0.67 -3.36
C PHE A 98 -8.24 0.44 -2.40
N ALA A 99 -9.09 1.42 -2.12
CA ALA A 99 -8.76 2.52 -1.20
C ALA A 99 -8.42 2.03 0.21
N HIS A 100 -9.09 0.99 0.71
CA HIS A 100 -8.75 0.36 1.98
C HIS A 100 -7.43 -0.40 1.88
N LEU A 101 -7.20 -1.13 0.79
CA LEU A 101 -5.92 -1.82 0.55
C LEU A 101 -4.74 -0.84 0.53
N ALA A 102 -4.90 0.31 -0.13
CA ALA A 102 -3.87 1.37 -0.17
C ALA A 102 -3.53 1.89 1.23
N LEU A 103 -4.54 2.17 2.07
CA LEU A 103 -4.31 2.58 3.45
C LEU A 103 -3.53 1.52 4.24
N ILE A 104 -3.87 0.24 4.08
CA ILE A 104 -3.17 -0.88 4.73
C ILE A 104 -1.72 -0.95 4.23
N ALA A 105 -1.48 -0.80 2.93
CA ALA A 105 -0.15 -0.80 2.34
C ALA A 105 0.73 0.32 2.88
N HIS A 106 0.23 1.57 2.91
CA HIS A 106 0.95 2.71 3.49
C HIS A 106 1.26 2.51 4.97
N THR A 107 0.29 1.98 5.73
CA THR A 107 0.50 1.68 7.16
C THR A 107 1.58 0.62 7.35
N SER A 108 1.55 -0.44 6.53
CA SER A 108 2.55 -1.51 6.53
C SER A 108 3.95 -0.99 6.21
N ALA A 109 4.07 -0.15 5.18
CA ALA A 109 5.33 0.50 4.81
C ALA A 109 5.87 1.41 5.91
N ALA A 110 5.01 2.22 6.53
CA ALA A 110 5.39 3.12 7.63
C ALA A 110 5.87 2.33 8.86
N LEU A 111 5.19 1.24 9.22
CA LEU A 111 5.60 0.36 10.32
C LEU A 111 6.94 -0.32 10.03
N ALA A 112 7.15 -0.82 8.81
CA ALA A 112 8.42 -1.42 8.42
C ALA A 112 9.57 -0.42 8.56
N SER A 113 9.41 0.82 8.06
CA SER A 113 10.40 1.88 8.21
C SER A 113 10.66 2.24 9.68
N ALA A 114 9.60 2.37 10.48
CA ALA A 114 9.72 2.69 11.90
C ALA A 114 10.50 1.61 12.66
N TRP A 115 10.18 0.33 12.45
CA TRP A 115 10.85 -0.78 13.12
C TRP A 115 12.31 -0.94 12.69
N MET A 116 12.62 -0.73 11.41
CA MET A 116 14.02 -0.72 10.93
C MET A 116 14.83 0.37 11.62
N SER A 117 14.25 1.56 11.80
CA SER A 117 14.92 2.67 12.48
C SER A 117 15.06 2.48 14.00
N ALA A 118 14.15 1.73 14.62
CA ALA A 118 14.14 1.47 16.06
C ALA A 118 14.96 0.23 16.48
N GLY A 119 15.43 -0.59 15.53
CA GLY A 119 16.23 -1.79 15.81
C GLY A 119 15.50 -2.92 16.56
N CYS A 120 14.18 -2.81 16.80
CA CYS A 120 13.37 -3.83 17.48
C CYS A 120 12.43 -4.46 16.42
N PHE A 121 12.86 -5.56 15.78
CA PHE A 121 11.97 -6.46 15.05
C PHE A 121 12.24 -7.92 15.47
N ASP A 122 11.44 -8.41 16.41
CA ASP A 122 11.43 -9.81 16.80
C ASP A 122 10.42 -10.57 15.93
N ARG A 123 10.91 -11.29 14.92
CA ARG A 123 10.10 -12.14 14.05
C ARG A 123 9.80 -13.47 14.75
N ARG A 124 9.08 -13.44 15.88
CA ARG A 124 8.57 -14.67 16.50
C ARG A 124 7.42 -15.22 15.65
N PRO A 125 7.50 -16.45 15.11
CA PRO A 125 6.38 -17.05 14.39
C PRO A 125 5.17 -17.14 15.33
N THR A 126 3.97 -16.90 14.81
CA THR A 126 2.72 -16.84 15.59
C THR A 126 2.43 -18.13 16.38
N SER A 127 2.95 -19.27 15.93
CA SER A 127 2.92 -20.54 16.66
C SER A 127 3.67 -20.52 18.00
N ALA A 128 4.68 -19.64 18.16
CA ALA A 128 5.49 -19.50 19.38
C ALA A 128 4.92 -18.51 20.41
N LEU A 129 3.93 -17.69 20.03
CA LEU A 129 3.32 -16.69 20.92
C LEU A 129 2.32 -17.29 21.91
N ARG A 130 1.81 -18.51 21.67
CA ARG A 130 0.79 -19.12 22.54
C ARG A 130 1.31 -19.48 23.94
N ASN A 131 2.63 -19.69 24.10
CA ASN A 131 3.22 -20.24 25.32
C ASN A 131 4.39 -19.44 25.91
N SER A 132 4.60 -18.19 25.50
CA SER A 132 5.76 -17.40 25.96
C SER A 132 5.34 -16.09 26.61
N ALA A 133 5.79 -15.84 27.85
CA ALA A 133 5.65 -14.54 28.49
C ALA A 133 6.39 -13.43 27.69
N PRO A 134 5.92 -12.18 27.71
CA PRO A 134 6.56 -11.09 26.97
C PRO A 134 7.96 -10.82 27.55
N SER A 135 9.00 -11.01 26.74
CA SER A 135 10.34 -10.49 27.06
C SER A 135 10.34 -8.99 26.78
N ALA A 136 10.60 -8.17 27.79
CA ALA A 136 10.65 -6.73 27.67
C ALA A 136 11.72 -6.29 26.63
N CYS A 137 11.30 -5.66 25.52
CA CYS A 137 12.20 -4.89 24.66
C CYS A 137 12.65 -3.69 25.52
N THR A 138 13.90 -3.68 25.97
CA THR A 138 14.46 -2.58 26.77
C THR A 138 14.78 -1.44 25.78
N PRO A 139 14.20 -0.24 25.92
CA PRO A 139 14.48 0.84 24.98
C PRO A 139 15.94 1.27 25.08
N ALA A 140 16.58 1.47 23.93
CA ALA A 140 17.93 2.01 23.84
C ALA A 140 18.01 3.37 24.55
N THR A 141 18.93 3.49 25.51
CA THR A 141 19.14 4.69 26.32
C THR A 141 19.56 5.86 25.43
N ARG A 142 18.81 6.97 25.50
CA ARG A 142 19.13 8.23 24.82
C ARG A 142 20.52 8.74 25.28
N PRO A 143 21.45 9.11 24.38
CA PRO A 143 22.72 9.68 24.81
C PRO A 143 22.51 11.06 25.45
N THR A 144 23.13 11.27 26.60
CA THR A 144 23.17 12.54 27.34
C THR A 144 24.03 13.57 26.59
N PRO A 145 23.58 14.83 26.47
CA PRO A 145 24.40 15.88 25.86
C PRO A 145 25.54 16.23 26.82
N THR A 146 26.78 15.95 26.39
CA THR A 146 27.98 16.28 27.17
C THR A 146 28.33 17.75 26.92
N GLY A 147 28.18 18.55 27.97
CA GLY A 147 29.05 19.67 28.35
C GLY A 147 29.51 20.66 27.28
N LEU A 148 28.82 21.80 27.25
CA LEU A 148 29.31 23.07 26.70
C LEU A 148 30.54 23.53 27.51
N SER A 149 31.75 23.49 26.94
CA SER A 149 32.95 24.05 27.57
C SER A 149 33.25 25.45 27.01
N MET A 150 32.92 26.47 27.79
CA MET A 150 33.43 27.84 27.64
C MET A 150 34.96 27.83 27.64
N LYS A 151 35.58 28.41 26.61
CA LYS A 151 36.95 28.92 26.68
C LYS A 151 36.86 30.43 26.94
N ARG A 152 37.62 30.87 27.94
CA ARG A 152 37.82 32.25 28.37
C ARG A 152 38.53 33.06 27.29
#